data_AF-A0A264VN28-F1
#
_entry.id   AF-A0A264VN28-F1
#
_cell.length_a   1.000
_cell.length_b   1.000
_cell.length_c   1.000
_cell.angle_alpha   90.00
_cell.angle_beta   90.00
_cell.angle_gamma   90.00
#
_symmetry.space_group_name_H-M   'P 1'
#
loop_
_entity.id
_entity.type
_entity.pdbx_description
1 polymer ?
#
loop_
_entity_poly.entity_id
_entity_poly.type
_entity_poly.pdbx_seq_one_letter_code
_entity_poly.pdbx_strand_id
1 'polypeptide(L)'
;MGIQPQLKTGEIYKKILASINAGDLLIPETELYQLLREARQIPLKAESLSIQGLLYIIWGKIDEGIRLNEEAINEDPYTPAIWLNYALAIGRRCKYKKQREILQRAIKYESPLSIKAALTNALQWPNAELVVLSMTLIEKLKIKITGIDYNDAMRMLIMIEDDNELAIAMSRVVECAMEVAEQNNIKYKSTYIDQFMDEDPCFICRIGEATAEEISDLNESLAISIVRNGLAGSPALAMFERGE
;
A
#
# COMPACT_ATOMS: atom_id res chain seq x y z
N MET A 1 -39.07 9.21 13.34
CA MET A 1 -38.69 8.41 12.15
C MET A 1 -37.74 9.24 11.31
N GLY A 2 -36.44 9.11 11.54
CA GLY A 2 -35.42 9.59 10.61
C GLY A 2 -34.82 8.36 9.98
N ILE A 3 -35.22 8.06 8.74
CA ILE A 3 -34.54 7.04 7.94
C ILE A 3 -33.12 7.57 7.77
N GLN A 4 -32.16 7.03 8.53
CA GLN A 4 -30.74 7.23 8.21
C GLN A 4 -30.60 6.82 6.74
N PRO A 5 -30.19 7.73 5.83
CA PRO A 5 -29.97 7.32 4.46
C PRO A 5 -28.96 6.18 4.50
N GLN A 6 -29.34 5.03 3.95
CA GLN A 6 -28.36 4.02 3.56
C GLN A 6 -27.27 4.78 2.80
N LEU A 7 -26.05 4.77 3.33
CA LEU A 7 -24.99 5.72 2.97
C LEU A 7 -24.77 5.67 1.46
N LYS A 8 -25.20 6.70 0.72
CA LYS A 8 -25.00 6.83 -0.74
C LYS A 8 -23.54 6.62 -1.12
N THR A 9 -22.62 7.05 -0.25
CA THR A 9 -21.18 6.76 -0.25
C THR A 9 -20.88 5.26 -0.40
N GLY A 10 -21.52 4.40 0.40
CA GLY A 10 -21.35 2.94 0.35
C GLY A 10 -21.93 2.30 -0.91
N GLU A 11 -23.01 2.86 -1.47
CA GLU A 11 -23.57 2.39 -2.75
C GLU A 11 -22.63 2.68 -3.93
N ILE A 12 -22.11 3.91 -4.00
CA ILE A 12 -21.13 4.30 -5.02
C ILE A 12 -19.86 3.44 -4.85
N TYR A 13 -19.36 3.29 -3.62
CA TYR A 13 -18.18 2.47 -3.35
C TYR A 13 -18.34 1.03 -3.85
N LYS A 14 -19.50 0.40 -3.60
CA LYS A 14 -19.78 -0.95 -4.10
C LYS A 14 -19.71 -1.06 -5.62
N LYS A 15 -20.22 -0.06 -6.36
CA LYS A 15 -20.17 -0.03 -7.82
C LYS A 15 -18.75 0.08 -8.37
N ILE A 16 -17.86 0.77 -7.66
CA ILE A 16 -16.48 1.01 -8.12
C ILE A 16 -15.45 0.09 -7.48
N LEU A 17 -15.83 -0.77 -6.55
CA LEU A 17 -14.91 -1.66 -5.82
C LEU A 17 -14.07 -2.53 -6.75
N ALA A 18 -14.68 -3.07 -7.81
CA ALA A 18 -13.96 -3.86 -8.82
C ALA A 18 -12.90 -3.01 -9.54
N SER A 19 -13.22 -1.75 -9.89
CA SER A 19 -12.28 -0.82 -10.52
C SER A 19 -11.13 -0.45 -9.58
N ILE A 20 -11.44 -0.17 -8.30
CA ILE A 20 -10.42 0.09 -7.27
C ILE A 20 -9.48 -1.11 -7.14
N ASN A 21 -10.01 -2.32 -6.99
CA ASN A 21 -9.21 -3.54 -6.81
C ASN A 21 -8.35 -3.88 -8.03
N ALA A 22 -8.85 -3.65 -9.23
CA ALA A 22 -8.06 -3.80 -10.46
C ALA A 22 -7.01 -2.68 -10.62
N GLY A 23 -7.27 -1.53 -10.00
CA GLY A 23 -6.51 -0.31 -10.22
C GLY A 23 -6.83 0.35 -11.56
N ASP A 24 -7.93 0.00 -12.23
CA ASP A 24 -8.27 0.47 -13.57
C ASP A 24 -9.78 0.72 -13.67
N LEU A 25 -10.19 1.60 -14.59
CA LEU A 25 -11.60 1.88 -14.83
C LEU A 25 -12.26 0.68 -15.52
N LEU A 26 -13.11 -0.05 -14.79
CA LEU A 26 -13.84 -1.22 -15.32
C LEU A 26 -15.31 -0.92 -15.62
N ILE A 27 -15.77 0.30 -15.34
CA ILE A 27 -17.13 0.75 -15.66
C ILE A 27 -17.11 1.67 -16.89
N PRO A 28 -18.22 1.76 -17.64
CA PRO A 28 -18.32 2.70 -18.75
C PRO A 28 -18.13 4.16 -18.28
N GLU A 29 -17.54 5.00 -19.13
CA GLU A 29 -17.37 6.43 -18.81
C GLU A 29 -18.70 7.14 -18.50
N THR A 30 -19.79 6.75 -19.17
CA THR A 30 -21.13 7.29 -18.90
C THR A 30 -21.58 7.04 -17.47
N GLU A 31 -21.28 5.85 -16.93
CA GLU A 31 -21.55 5.50 -15.54
C GLU A 31 -20.61 6.28 -14.60
N LEU A 32 -19.32 6.40 -14.93
CA LEU A 32 -18.37 7.22 -14.17
C LEU A 32 -18.86 8.68 -14.02
N TYR A 33 -19.32 9.31 -15.11
CA TYR A 33 -19.86 10.67 -15.06
C TYR A 33 -21.12 10.77 -14.20
N GLN A 34 -21.97 9.76 -14.23
CA GLN A 34 -23.16 9.69 -13.37
C GLN A 34 -22.76 9.58 -11.89
N LEU A 35 -21.82 8.70 -11.57
CA LEU A 35 -21.28 8.54 -10.22
C LEU A 35 -20.60 9.82 -9.71
N LEU A 36 -19.86 10.54 -10.55
CA LEU A 36 -19.28 11.83 -10.19
C LEU A 36 -20.36 12.87 -9.85
N ARG A 37 -21.47 12.91 -10.60
CA ARG A 37 -22.61 13.78 -10.27
C ARG A 37 -23.26 13.38 -8.95
N GLU A 38 -23.44 12.09 -8.71
CA GLU A 38 -24.02 11.56 -7.47
C GLU A 38 -23.13 11.84 -6.26
N ALA A 39 -21.80 11.70 -6.41
CA ALA A 39 -20.82 11.95 -5.37
C ALA A 39 -20.82 13.41 -4.90
N ARG A 40 -20.96 14.37 -5.82
CA ARG A 40 -21.08 15.81 -5.50
C ARG A 40 -22.33 16.16 -4.68
N GLN A 41 -23.33 15.30 -4.69
CA GLN A 41 -24.57 15.50 -3.94
C GLN A 41 -24.52 14.85 -2.54
N ILE A 42 -23.43 14.17 -2.18
CA ILE A 42 -23.26 13.62 -0.83
C ILE A 42 -23.15 14.81 0.15
N PRO A 43 -24.03 14.90 1.18
CA PRO A 43 -24.05 16.05 2.08
C PRO A 43 -22.79 16.24 2.93
N LEU A 44 -22.14 15.12 3.29
CA LEU A 44 -20.90 15.15 4.07
C LEU A 44 -19.73 15.46 3.13
N LYS A 45 -19.11 16.64 3.32
CA LYS A 45 -18.04 17.16 2.45
C LYS A 45 -16.87 16.19 2.34
N ALA A 46 -16.36 15.67 3.46
CA ALA A 46 -15.25 14.72 3.47
C ALA A 46 -15.58 13.44 2.67
N GLU A 47 -16.76 12.86 2.85
CA GLU A 47 -17.20 11.68 2.09
C GLU A 47 -17.37 12.00 0.59
N SER A 48 -17.94 13.16 0.26
CA SER A 48 -18.12 13.61 -1.12
C SER A 48 -16.77 13.75 -1.83
N LEU A 49 -15.81 14.41 -1.19
CA LEU A 49 -14.45 14.59 -1.71
C LEU A 49 -13.72 13.26 -1.85
N SER A 50 -13.82 12.38 -0.84
CA SER A 50 -13.19 11.06 -0.87
C SER A 50 -13.70 10.22 -2.04
N ILE A 51 -15.02 10.11 -2.23
CA ILE A 51 -15.59 9.36 -3.35
C ILE A 51 -15.19 9.95 -4.69
N GLN A 52 -15.23 11.28 -4.84
CA GLN A 52 -14.78 11.92 -6.07
C GLN A 52 -13.30 11.62 -6.34
N GLY A 53 -12.45 11.70 -5.31
CA GLY A 53 -11.05 11.37 -5.40
C GLY A 53 -10.81 9.94 -5.87
N LEU A 54 -11.52 8.96 -5.30
CA LEU A 54 -11.46 7.55 -5.74
C LEU A 54 -11.88 7.39 -7.22
N LEU A 55 -12.96 8.06 -7.64
CA LEU A 55 -13.43 8.04 -9.04
C LEU A 55 -12.38 8.60 -10.00
N TYR A 56 -11.67 9.68 -9.63
CA TYR A 56 -10.58 10.23 -10.44
C TYR A 56 -9.35 9.32 -10.48
N ILE A 57 -9.00 8.65 -9.37
CA ILE A 57 -7.89 7.68 -9.33
C ILE A 57 -8.16 6.52 -10.31
N ILE A 58 -9.34 5.90 -10.25
CA ILE A 58 -9.68 4.79 -11.16
C ILE A 58 -9.79 5.25 -12.61
N TRP A 59 -10.15 6.52 -12.87
CA TRP A 59 -10.14 7.13 -14.19
C TRP A 59 -8.72 7.42 -14.71
N GLY A 60 -7.68 7.20 -13.91
CA GLY A 60 -6.29 7.48 -14.27
C GLY A 60 -5.86 8.95 -14.08
N LYS A 61 -6.75 9.81 -13.56
CA LYS A 61 -6.44 11.20 -13.19
C LYS A 61 -5.90 11.24 -11.76
N ILE A 62 -4.75 10.61 -11.57
CA ILE A 62 -4.19 10.32 -10.24
C ILE A 62 -3.97 11.59 -9.42
N ASP A 63 -3.37 12.64 -10.00
CA ASP A 63 -3.05 13.87 -9.26
C ASP A 63 -4.30 14.59 -8.73
N GLU A 64 -5.37 14.65 -9.53
CA GLU A 64 -6.64 15.23 -9.10
C GLU A 64 -7.30 14.36 -8.03
N GLY A 65 -7.22 13.04 -8.19
CA GLY A 65 -7.70 12.09 -7.19
C GLY A 65 -6.97 12.18 -5.85
N ILE A 66 -5.65 12.40 -5.88
CA ILE A 66 -4.82 12.71 -4.71
C ILE A 66 -5.30 14.02 -4.08
N ARG A 67 -5.40 15.10 -4.86
CA ARG A 67 -5.79 16.42 -4.36
C ARG A 67 -7.12 16.37 -3.60
N LEU A 68 -8.12 15.68 -4.14
CA LEU A 68 -9.45 15.55 -3.52
C LEU A 68 -9.43 14.68 -2.25
N ASN A 69 -8.66 13.59 -2.23
CA ASN A 69 -8.55 12.76 -1.03
C ASN A 69 -7.75 13.45 0.08
N GLU A 70 -6.72 14.23 -0.26
CA GLU A 70 -6.01 15.06 0.71
C GLU A 70 -6.94 16.15 1.29
N GLU A 71 -7.80 16.75 0.45
CA GLU A 71 -8.85 17.66 0.92
C GLU A 71 -9.85 16.95 1.84
N ALA A 72 -10.27 15.72 1.48
CA ALA A 72 -11.17 14.91 2.31
C ALA A 72 -10.58 14.61 3.70
N ILE A 73 -9.29 14.26 3.75
CA ILE A 73 -8.54 14.03 4.99
C ILE A 73 -8.46 15.30 5.85
N ASN A 74 -8.25 16.46 5.23
CA ASN A 74 -8.20 17.72 5.96
C ASN A 74 -9.57 18.09 6.57
N GLU A 75 -10.66 17.71 5.91
CA GLU A 75 -12.01 17.91 6.42
C GLU A 75 -12.37 16.93 7.54
N ASP A 76 -12.01 15.65 7.41
CA ASP A 76 -12.23 14.65 8.46
C ASP A 76 -11.05 13.64 8.53
N PRO A 77 -10.06 13.90 9.40
CA PRO A 77 -8.93 13.01 9.52
C PRO A 77 -9.19 11.82 10.46
N TYR A 78 -10.32 11.79 11.17
CA TYR A 78 -10.61 10.75 12.15
C TYR A 78 -11.34 9.54 11.56
N THR A 79 -11.92 9.68 10.36
CA THR A 79 -12.60 8.59 9.67
C THR A 79 -11.60 7.66 8.96
N PRO A 80 -11.39 6.42 9.43
CA PRO A 80 -10.38 5.52 8.88
C PRO A 80 -10.67 5.11 7.43
N ALA A 81 -11.95 5.03 7.05
CA ALA A 81 -12.35 4.65 5.71
C ALA A 81 -11.81 5.59 4.63
N ILE A 82 -11.68 6.90 4.92
CA ILE A 82 -11.13 7.89 3.97
C ILE A 82 -9.66 7.56 3.68
N TRP A 83 -8.86 7.36 4.73
CA TRP A 83 -7.45 6.99 4.62
C TRP A 83 -7.25 5.67 3.88
N LEU A 84 -7.99 4.64 4.29
CA LEU A 84 -7.77 3.27 3.81
C LEU A 84 -8.21 3.09 2.36
N ASN A 85 -9.34 3.68 1.98
CA ASN A 85 -9.79 3.62 0.59
C ASN A 85 -8.83 4.37 -0.33
N TYR A 86 -8.33 5.53 0.11
CA TYR A 86 -7.34 6.31 -0.63
C TYR A 86 -6.01 5.53 -0.78
N ALA A 87 -5.46 5.02 0.32
CA ALA A 87 -4.23 4.23 0.30
C ALA A 87 -4.36 2.98 -0.58
N LEU A 88 -5.50 2.29 -0.50
CA LEU A 88 -5.80 1.13 -1.35
C LEU A 88 -5.81 1.52 -2.83
N ALA A 89 -6.57 2.55 -3.22
CA ALA A 89 -6.66 2.97 -4.61
C ALA A 89 -5.30 3.39 -5.19
N ILE A 90 -4.48 4.09 -4.40
CA ILE A 90 -3.12 4.50 -4.76
C ILE A 90 -2.19 3.29 -4.94
N GLY A 91 -2.22 2.33 -4.01
CA GLY A 91 -1.42 1.10 -4.11
C GLY A 91 -1.80 0.26 -5.34
N ARG A 92 -3.09 0.23 -5.71
CA ARG A 92 -3.58 -0.46 -6.92
C ARG A 92 -3.17 0.21 -8.22
N ARG A 93 -2.74 1.48 -8.17
CA ARG A 93 -2.09 2.21 -9.27
C ARG A 93 -0.56 2.11 -9.24
N CYS A 94 0.00 1.13 -8.51
CA CYS A 94 1.44 0.92 -8.38
C CYS A 94 2.18 2.15 -7.84
N LYS A 95 1.55 2.92 -6.94
CA LYS A 95 2.15 4.07 -6.26
C LYS A 95 2.40 3.72 -4.78
N TYR A 96 3.23 2.72 -4.56
CA TYR A 96 3.55 2.11 -3.27
C TYR A 96 4.17 3.08 -2.25
N LYS A 97 5.06 3.99 -2.67
CA LYS A 97 5.66 5.02 -1.80
C LYS A 97 4.59 5.96 -1.26
N LYS A 98 3.69 6.43 -2.13
CA LYS A 98 2.58 7.29 -1.73
C LYS A 98 1.58 6.53 -0.84
N GLN A 99 1.28 5.26 -1.15
CA GLN A 99 0.47 4.40 -0.28
C GLN A 99 1.07 4.31 1.13
N ARG A 100 2.38 4.06 1.24
CA ARG A 100 3.10 4.02 2.52
C ARG A 100 3.00 5.34 3.28
N GLU A 101 3.24 6.48 2.60
CA GLU A 101 3.12 7.82 3.20
C GLU A 101 1.72 8.05 3.79
N ILE A 102 0.66 7.69 3.05
CA ILE A 102 -0.74 7.81 3.51
C ILE A 102 -0.96 6.99 4.77
N LEU A 103 -0.47 5.74 4.81
CA LEU A 103 -0.65 4.85 5.97
C LEU A 103 0.16 5.31 7.20
N GLN A 104 1.38 5.82 7.01
CA GLN A 104 2.18 6.43 8.06
C GLN A 104 1.53 7.68 8.66
N ARG A 105 0.72 8.41 7.89
CA ARG A 105 -0.08 9.52 8.39
C ARG A 105 -1.33 9.02 9.10
N ALA A 106 -2.03 8.05 8.51
CA ALA A 106 -3.26 7.46 9.05
C ALA A 106 -3.06 6.82 10.43
N ILE A 107 -1.89 6.21 10.68
CA ILE A 107 -1.61 5.53 11.95
C ILE A 107 -1.59 6.47 13.15
N LYS A 108 -1.32 7.77 12.94
CA LYS A 108 -1.29 8.80 13.99
C LYS A 108 -2.65 9.02 14.66
N TYR A 109 -3.72 8.60 14.01
CA TYR A 109 -5.09 8.67 14.54
C TYR A 109 -5.50 7.42 15.32
N GLU A 110 -4.56 6.50 15.58
CA GLU A 110 -4.70 5.34 16.46
C GLU A 110 -5.91 4.43 16.15
N SER A 111 -6.43 4.49 14.91
CA SER A 111 -7.50 3.59 14.48
C SER A 111 -6.96 2.17 14.32
N PRO A 112 -7.61 1.14 14.92
CA PRO A 112 -7.20 -0.25 14.74
C PRO A 112 -7.13 -0.69 13.28
N LEU A 113 -7.99 -0.13 12.41
CA LEU A 113 -7.96 -0.43 10.98
C LEU A 113 -6.74 0.17 10.29
N SER A 114 -6.41 1.43 10.59
CA SER A 114 -5.22 2.11 10.06
C SER A 114 -3.92 1.46 10.52
N ILE A 115 -3.84 1.06 11.80
CA ILE A 115 -2.66 0.39 12.35
C ILE A 115 -2.45 -0.98 11.69
N LYS A 116 -3.52 -1.77 11.51
CA LYS A 116 -3.44 -3.06 10.79
C LYS A 116 -3.00 -2.87 9.35
N ALA A 117 -3.57 -1.90 8.63
CA ALA A 117 -3.21 -1.64 7.24
C ALA A 117 -1.75 -1.16 7.11
N ALA A 118 -1.27 -0.32 8.03
CA ALA A 118 0.12 0.10 8.09
C ALA A 118 1.06 -1.08 8.35
N LEU A 119 0.73 -1.97 9.29
CA LEU A 119 1.49 -3.20 9.54
C LEU A 119 1.52 -4.08 8.28
N THR A 120 0.37 -4.37 7.66
CA THR A 120 0.32 -5.17 6.43
C THR A 120 1.19 -4.57 5.33
N ASN A 121 1.13 -3.26 5.10
CA ASN A 121 1.99 -2.60 4.11
C ASN A 121 3.48 -2.71 4.48
N ALA A 122 3.81 -2.56 5.76
CA ALA A 122 5.18 -2.66 6.27
C ALA A 122 5.74 -4.09 6.25
N LEU A 123 4.89 -5.12 6.13
CA LEU A 123 5.31 -6.51 5.94
C LEU A 123 5.39 -6.87 4.45
N GLN A 124 4.48 -6.37 3.63
CA GLN A 124 4.51 -6.56 2.17
C GLN A 124 5.73 -5.89 1.54
N TRP A 125 6.02 -4.68 1.98
CA TRP A 125 7.25 -3.98 1.66
C TRP A 125 7.95 -3.78 3.00
N PRO A 126 8.84 -4.70 3.40
CA PRO A 126 9.53 -4.65 4.70
C PRO A 126 10.02 -3.25 5.05
N ASN A 127 9.57 -2.75 6.20
CA ASN A 127 10.00 -1.48 6.77
C ASN A 127 10.05 -1.61 8.30
N ALA A 128 11.26 -1.74 8.84
CA ALA A 128 11.49 -2.02 10.26
C ALA A 128 10.82 -0.98 11.18
N GLU A 129 10.99 0.30 10.88
CA GLU A 129 10.43 1.40 11.68
C GLU A 129 8.90 1.34 11.77
N LEU A 130 8.23 1.11 10.65
CA LEU A 130 6.77 1.06 10.60
C LEU A 130 6.22 -0.22 11.24
N VAL A 131 6.94 -1.34 11.15
CA VAL A 131 6.60 -2.56 11.90
C VAL A 131 6.66 -2.31 13.40
N VAL A 132 7.77 -1.77 13.92
CA VAL A 132 7.95 -1.47 15.35
C VAL A 132 6.86 -0.51 15.85
N LEU A 133 6.62 0.57 15.10
CA LEU A 133 5.57 1.54 15.44
C LEU A 133 4.19 0.89 15.49
N SER A 134 3.85 0.10 14.48
CA SER A 134 2.54 -0.55 14.39
C SER A 134 2.34 -1.58 15.50
N MET A 135 3.36 -2.39 15.79
CA MET A 135 3.30 -3.42 16.83
C MET A 135 3.22 -2.81 18.24
N THR A 136 3.94 -1.71 18.48
CA THR A 136 3.86 -0.95 19.73
C THR A 136 2.44 -0.43 19.97
N LEU A 137 1.81 0.13 18.93
CA LEU A 137 0.42 0.61 19.02
C LEU A 137 -0.58 -0.54 19.19
N ILE A 138 -0.35 -1.69 18.53
CA ILE A 138 -1.17 -2.88 18.69
C ILE A 138 -1.16 -3.38 20.13
N GLU A 139 0.01 -3.45 20.76
CA GLU A 139 0.14 -3.83 22.16
C GLU A 139 -0.52 -2.80 23.09
N LYS A 140 -0.17 -1.51 22.93
CA LYS A 140 -0.72 -0.40 23.72
C LYS A 140 -2.25 -0.38 23.71
N LEU A 141 -2.85 -0.56 22.54
CA LEU A 141 -4.30 -0.49 22.33
C LEU A 141 -5.00 -1.85 22.46
N LYS A 142 -4.26 -2.92 22.77
CA LYS A 142 -4.75 -4.29 22.91
C LYS A 142 -5.52 -4.76 21.66
N ILE A 143 -5.02 -4.41 20.48
CA ILE A 143 -5.62 -4.77 19.20
C ILE A 143 -5.35 -6.24 18.93
N LYS A 144 -6.41 -7.01 18.65
CA LYS A 144 -6.26 -8.41 18.28
C LYS A 144 -5.71 -8.55 16.86
N ILE A 145 -4.55 -9.19 16.74
CA ILE A 145 -3.93 -9.65 15.50
C ILE A 145 -3.76 -11.18 15.54
N THR A 146 -4.00 -11.87 14.43
CA THR A 146 -3.95 -13.34 14.34
C THR A 146 -3.57 -13.79 12.95
N GLY A 147 -2.96 -14.97 12.83
CA GLY A 147 -2.66 -15.60 11.55
C GLY A 147 -1.31 -15.15 10.97
N ILE A 148 -1.24 -15.09 9.65
CA ILE A 148 0.00 -14.84 8.90
C ILE A 148 0.62 -13.49 9.28
N ASP A 149 -0.20 -12.42 9.38
CA ASP A 149 0.28 -11.07 9.74
C ASP A 149 1.05 -11.05 11.07
N TYR A 150 0.61 -11.83 12.08
CA TYR A 150 1.31 -11.90 13.36
C TYR A 150 2.65 -12.61 13.23
N ASN A 151 2.68 -13.74 12.52
CA ASN A 151 3.90 -14.52 12.35
C ASN A 151 4.96 -13.75 11.57
N ASP A 152 4.56 -13.05 10.50
CA ASP A 152 5.48 -12.24 9.70
C ASP A 152 5.96 -10.99 10.48
N ALA A 153 5.09 -10.36 11.27
CA ALA A 153 5.50 -9.32 12.20
C ALA A 153 6.52 -9.82 13.22
N MET A 154 6.30 -10.99 13.82
CA MET A 154 7.24 -11.58 14.78
C MET A 154 8.59 -11.93 14.13
N ARG A 155 8.60 -12.46 12.90
CA ARG A 155 9.85 -12.70 12.16
C ARG A 155 10.64 -11.42 11.94
N MET A 156 9.96 -10.35 11.55
CA MET A 156 10.62 -9.05 11.36
C MET A 156 11.13 -8.47 12.68
N LEU A 157 10.36 -8.60 13.78
CA LEU A 157 10.81 -8.17 15.10
C LEU A 157 12.03 -8.96 15.59
N ILE A 158 12.06 -10.28 15.38
CA ILE A 158 13.23 -11.12 15.69
C ILE A 158 14.44 -10.65 14.87
N MET A 159 14.29 -10.39 13.57
CA MET A 159 15.37 -9.84 12.75
C MET A 159 15.88 -8.50 13.29
N ILE A 160 14.99 -7.62 13.75
CA ILE A 160 15.36 -6.32 14.35
C ILE A 160 16.11 -6.51 15.67
N GLU A 161 15.69 -7.45 16.51
CA GLU A 161 16.32 -7.75 17.79
C GLU A 161 17.68 -8.42 17.63
N ASP A 162 17.81 -9.37 16.71
CA ASP A 162 19.03 -10.13 16.45
C ASP A 162 20.08 -9.31 15.69
N ASP A 163 19.65 -8.58 14.65
CA ASP A 163 20.52 -7.76 13.81
C ASP A 163 19.75 -6.55 13.23
N ASN A 164 19.68 -5.47 14.02
CA ASN A 164 19.02 -4.24 13.61
C ASN A 164 19.64 -3.60 12.35
N GLU A 165 20.95 -3.75 12.12
CA GLU A 165 21.60 -3.23 10.93
C GLU A 165 21.15 -4.00 9.68
N LEU A 166 20.98 -5.32 9.78
CA LEU A 166 20.38 -6.14 8.74
C LEU A 166 18.93 -5.74 8.45
N ALA A 167 18.11 -5.50 9.47
CA ALA A 167 16.73 -5.05 9.30
C ALA A 167 16.62 -3.68 8.60
N ILE A 168 17.54 -2.77 8.91
CA ILE A 168 17.67 -1.46 8.24
C ILE A 168 18.13 -1.65 6.79
N ALA A 169 19.15 -2.48 6.56
CA ALA A 169 19.64 -2.79 5.22
C ALA A 169 18.53 -3.39 4.34
N MET A 170 17.76 -4.34 4.88
CA MET A 170 16.58 -4.94 4.25
C MET A 170 15.57 -3.86 3.85
N SER A 171 15.21 -2.97 4.78
CA SER A 171 14.28 -1.87 4.50
C SER A 171 14.77 -0.97 3.35
N ARG A 172 16.10 -0.74 3.25
CA ARG A 172 16.70 0.09 2.19
C ARG A 172 16.75 -0.58 0.82
N VAL A 173 17.05 -1.89 0.73
CA VAL A 173 17.01 -2.61 -0.55
C VAL A 173 15.57 -2.80 -1.03
N VAL A 174 14.62 -2.98 -0.11
CA VAL A 174 13.18 -3.00 -0.41
C VAL A 174 12.69 -1.66 -0.97
N GLU A 175 13.18 -0.52 -0.48
CA GLU A 175 12.87 0.79 -1.07
C GLU A 175 13.37 0.91 -2.52
N CYS A 176 14.53 0.30 -2.84
CA CYS A 176 15.02 0.24 -4.21
C CYS A 176 14.11 -0.62 -5.10
N ALA A 177 13.68 -1.79 -4.62
CA ALA A 177 12.73 -2.65 -5.33
C ALA A 177 11.37 -1.97 -5.51
N MET A 178 10.87 -1.28 -4.48
CA MET A 178 9.64 -0.50 -4.56
C MET A 178 9.75 0.57 -5.65
N GLU A 179 10.84 1.33 -5.69
CA GLU A 179 11.05 2.36 -6.72
C GLU A 179 11.03 1.76 -8.14
N VAL A 180 11.74 0.66 -8.36
CA VAL A 180 11.78 -0.02 -9.66
C VAL A 180 10.38 -0.52 -10.05
N ALA A 181 9.63 -1.08 -9.10
CA ALA A 181 8.25 -1.51 -9.33
C ALA A 181 7.33 -0.34 -9.71
N GLU A 182 7.45 0.82 -9.06
CA GLU A 182 6.65 2.01 -9.39
C GLU A 182 6.99 2.60 -10.76
N GLN A 183 8.29 2.66 -11.11
CA GLN A 183 8.76 3.18 -12.40
C GLN A 183 8.27 2.35 -13.58
N ASN A 184 8.15 1.04 -13.37
CA ASN A 184 7.71 0.08 -14.39
C ASN A 184 6.21 -0.27 -14.27
N ASN A 185 5.46 0.38 -13.37
CA ASN A 185 4.05 0.11 -13.09
C ASN A 185 3.74 -1.38 -12.82
N ILE A 186 4.62 -2.05 -12.08
CA ILE A 186 4.52 -3.48 -11.78
C ILE A 186 3.40 -3.75 -10.79
N LYS A 187 2.47 -4.63 -11.16
CA LYS A 187 1.48 -5.24 -10.25
C LYS A 187 2.04 -6.58 -9.76
N TYR A 188 2.59 -6.60 -8.54
CA TYR A 188 3.11 -7.83 -7.95
C TYR A 188 1.98 -8.78 -7.50
N LYS A 189 2.25 -10.08 -7.53
CA LYS A 189 1.37 -11.15 -7.03
C LYS A 189 1.56 -11.39 -5.54
N SER A 190 2.82 -11.45 -5.10
CA SER A 190 3.19 -11.62 -3.69
C SER A 190 4.59 -11.07 -3.42
N THR A 191 4.87 -10.81 -2.15
CA THR A 191 6.20 -10.49 -1.66
C THR A 191 6.51 -11.33 -0.43
N TYR A 192 7.78 -11.64 -0.20
CA TYR A 192 8.24 -12.34 0.99
C TYR A 192 9.75 -12.14 1.16
N ILE A 193 10.26 -12.46 2.35
CA ILE A 193 11.70 -12.57 2.59
C ILE A 193 12.04 -14.05 2.59
N ASP A 194 13.03 -14.43 1.81
CA ASP A 194 13.60 -15.77 1.79
C ASP A 194 14.98 -15.77 2.45
N GLN A 195 15.25 -16.78 3.27
CA GLN A 195 16.53 -16.97 3.93
C GLN A 195 16.75 -18.46 4.17
N PHE A 196 17.66 -19.06 3.41
CA PHE A 196 18.06 -20.45 3.57
C PHE A 196 19.45 -20.55 4.17
N MET A 197 19.57 -21.28 5.29
CA MET A 197 20.81 -21.95 5.76
C MET A 197 22.10 -21.16 5.47
N ASP A 198 22.22 -19.96 6.06
CA ASP A 198 23.40 -19.06 6.01
C ASP A 198 23.56 -18.15 4.78
N GLU A 199 22.57 -18.09 3.88
CA GLU A 199 22.54 -17.07 2.81
C GLU A 199 22.03 -15.71 3.32
N ASP A 200 22.51 -14.63 2.69
CA ASP A 200 22.02 -13.27 2.92
C ASP A 200 20.50 -13.23 2.66
N PRO A 201 19.68 -12.71 3.59
CA PRO A 201 18.23 -12.68 3.40
C PRO A 201 17.88 -11.86 2.16
N CYS A 202 16.98 -12.40 1.36
CA CYS A 202 16.55 -11.79 0.11
C CYS A 202 15.07 -11.43 0.15
N PHE A 203 14.76 -10.16 -0.10
CA PHE A 203 13.40 -9.75 -0.42
C PHE A 203 13.04 -10.15 -1.85
N ILE A 204 11.95 -10.88 -1.99
CA ILE A 204 11.48 -11.37 -3.28
C ILE A 204 10.14 -10.69 -3.63
N CYS A 205 10.11 -10.04 -4.79
CA CYS A 205 8.90 -9.48 -5.38
C CYS A 205 8.45 -10.33 -6.57
N ARG A 206 7.41 -11.15 -6.38
CA ARG A 206 6.91 -12.08 -7.38
C ARG A 206 5.91 -11.41 -8.30
N ILE A 207 6.12 -11.53 -9.61
CA ILE A 207 5.25 -10.99 -10.66
C ILE A 207 4.53 -12.14 -11.35
N GLY A 208 3.20 -12.08 -11.45
CA GLY A 208 2.38 -13.18 -11.94
C GLY A 208 2.54 -13.44 -13.44
N GLU A 209 2.39 -12.40 -14.26
CA GLU A 209 2.51 -12.49 -15.72
C GLU A 209 3.72 -11.66 -16.15
N ALA A 210 4.90 -12.30 -16.21
CA ALA A 210 6.14 -11.69 -16.70
C ALA A 210 6.97 -12.72 -17.49
N THR A 211 7.57 -12.25 -18.58
CA THR A 211 8.56 -12.99 -19.37
C THR A 211 9.91 -13.03 -18.64
N ALA A 212 10.78 -13.96 -19.04
CA ALA A 212 12.13 -14.01 -18.49
C ALA A 212 12.94 -12.74 -18.80
N GLU A 213 12.69 -12.12 -19.95
CA GLU A 213 13.31 -10.85 -20.37
C GLU A 213 12.86 -9.71 -19.46
N GLU A 214 11.55 -9.55 -19.22
CA GLU A 214 11.03 -8.52 -18.30
C GLU A 214 11.58 -8.68 -16.88
N ILE A 215 11.70 -9.91 -16.36
CA ILE A 215 12.32 -10.16 -15.05
C ILE A 215 13.81 -9.78 -15.05
N SER A 216 14.53 -10.08 -16.13
CA SER A 216 15.93 -9.70 -16.29
C SER A 216 16.11 -8.18 -16.26
N ASP A 217 15.30 -7.45 -17.04
CA ASP A 217 15.35 -5.98 -17.14
C ASP A 217 15.03 -5.30 -15.79
N LEU A 218 14.05 -5.84 -15.05
CA LEU A 218 13.70 -5.37 -13.72
C LEU A 218 14.83 -5.59 -12.71
N ASN A 219 15.48 -6.76 -12.75
CA ASN A 219 16.60 -7.05 -11.86
C ASN A 219 17.86 -6.24 -12.22
N GLU A 220 18.10 -5.95 -13.50
CA GLU A 220 19.16 -5.03 -13.90
C GLU A 220 18.87 -3.60 -13.39
N SER A 221 17.65 -3.12 -13.57
CA SER A 221 17.20 -1.82 -13.04
C SER A 221 17.34 -1.75 -11.52
N LEU A 222 17.02 -2.85 -10.82
CA LEU A 222 17.18 -2.97 -9.38
C LEU A 222 18.64 -2.93 -8.95
N ALA A 223 19.52 -3.68 -9.64
CA ALA A 223 20.96 -3.66 -9.36
C ALA A 223 21.54 -2.25 -9.53
N ILE A 224 21.15 -1.53 -10.59
CA ILE A 224 21.53 -0.13 -10.81
C ILE A 224 21.02 0.75 -9.65
N SER A 225 19.76 0.58 -9.23
CA SER A 225 19.18 1.34 -8.12
C SER A 225 19.91 1.08 -6.80
N ILE A 226 20.25 -0.17 -6.50
CA ILE A 226 21.02 -0.58 -5.31
C ILE A 226 22.40 0.10 -5.30
N VAL A 227 23.12 0.04 -6.42
CA VAL A 227 24.44 0.68 -6.53
C VAL A 227 24.33 2.19 -6.38
N ARG A 228 23.38 2.83 -7.05
CA ARG A 228 23.13 4.29 -6.97
C ARG A 228 22.82 4.75 -5.55
N ASN A 229 22.17 3.92 -4.75
CA ASN A 229 21.83 4.20 -3.35
C ASN A 229 22.93 3.77 -2.35
N GLY A 230 24.10 3.35 -2.83
CA GLY A 230 25.24 2.97 -1.98
C GLY A 230 25.07 1.66 -1.24
N LEU A 231 24.30 0.72 -1.80
CA LEU A 231 23.92 -0.55 -1.17
C LEU A 231 24.63 -1.78 -1.77
N ALA A 232 25.69 -1.59 -2.57
CA ALA A 232 26.36 -2.68 -3.28
C ALA A 232 27.01 -3.76 -2.37
N GLY A 233 27.26 -3.44 -1.10
CA GLY A 233 27.75 -4.38 -0.07
C GLY A 233 26.73 -4.60 1.05
N SER A 234 25.45 -4.36 0.79
CA SER A 234 24.37 -4.59 1.75
C SER A 234 24.32 -6.08 2.13
N PRO A 235 24.16 -6.41 3.43
CA PRO A 235 23.94 -7.80 3.88
C PRO A 235 22.51 -8.31 3.59
N ALA A 236 21.67 -7.47 2.99
CA ALA A 236 20.34 -7.82 2.51
C ALA A 236 20.28 -7.69 0.99
N LEU A 237 19.54 -8.59 0.35
CA LEU A 237 19.33 -8.64 -1.08
C LEU A 237 17.87 -8.33 -1.44
N ALA A 238 17.63 -7.96 -2.69
CA ALA A 238 16.29 -7.86 -3.25
C ALA A 238 16.29 -8.33 -4.70
N MET A 239 15.22 -9.01 -5.12
CA MET A 239 15.02 -9.41 -6.51
C MET A 239 13.55 -9.46 -6.93
N PHE A 240 13.33 -9.35 -8.22
CA PHE A 240 12.08 -9.70 -8.88
C PHE A 240 12.16 -11.14 -9.39
N GLU A 241 11.07 -11.88 -9.24
CA GLU A 241 10.97 -13.23 -9.79
C GLU A 241 9.65 -13.43 -10.53
N ARG A 242 9.64 -14.43 -11.41
CA ARG A 242 8.41 -14.87 -12.06
C ARG A 242 7.63 -15.78 -11.12
N GLY A 243 6.34 -15.49 -10.94
CA GLY A 243 5.40 -16.40 -10.31
C GLY A 243 4.84 -17.40 -11.31
N GLU A 244 4.62 -18.64 -10.86
CA GLU A 244 3.70 -19.58 -11.52
C GLU A 244 2.24 -19.16 -11.30
#